data_AF-A0A2I1E9T7-F1
#
_entry.id   AF-A0A2I1E9T7-F1
#
_cell.length_a   1.000
_cell.length_b   1.000
_cell.length_c   1.000
_cell.angle_alpha   90.00
_cell.angle_beta   90.00
_cell.angle_gamma   90.00
#
_symmetry.space_group_name_H-M   'P 1'
#
loop_
_entity.id
_entity.type
_entity.pdbx_description
1 polymer ?
#
loop_
_entity_poly.entity_id
_entity_poly.type
_entity_poly.pdbx_seq_one_letter_code
_entity_poly.pdbx_strand_id
1 'polypeptide(L)' 'MIKMLKRFDVSDERVLKFPKELSAYQRKQLHRQAEIRGLKSISFGEGDGRFLVVMRQDVVIFR' A
#
# COMPACT_ATOMS: atom_id res chain seq x y z
N MET A 1 -4.78 -6.90 7.62
CA MET A 1 -3.93 -5.79 7.11
C MET A 1 -2.45 -6.03 7.37
N ILE A 2 -1.97 -6.05 8.63
CA ILE A 2 -0.55 -6.35 8.93
C ILE A 2 -0.10 -7.71 8.37
N LYS A 3 -0.96 -8.73 8.42
CA LYS A 3 -0.69 -10.05 7.81
C LYS A 3 -0.44 -9.97 6.29
N MET A 4 -1.10 -9.07 5.56
CA MET A 4 -0.87 -8.90 4.11
C MET A 4 0.49 -8.27 3.85
N LEU A 5 0.87 -7.22 4.60
CA LEU A 5 2.20 -6.62 4.48
C LEU A 5 3.31 -7.63 4.82
N LYS A 6 3.14 -8.44 5.87
CA LYS A 6 4.09 -9.51 6.20
C LYS A 6 4.24 -10.55 5.09
N ARG A 7 3.14 -10.91 4.41
CA ARG A 7 3.18 -11.82 3.26
C ARG A 7 3.87 -11.18 2.07
N PHE A 8 3.60 -9.90 1.85
CA PHE A 8 4.26 -9.11 0.81
C PHE A 8 5.77 -8.99 1.06
N ASP A 9 6.19 -8.81 2.32
CA ASP A 9 7.61 -8.69 2.67
C ASP A 9 8.41 -9.92 2.21
N VAL A 10 7.83 -11.12 2.30
CA VAL A 10 8.45 -12.41 1.95
C VAL A 10 8.10 -12.91 0.55
N SER A 11 7.31 -12.16 -0.23
CA SER A 11 6.98 -12.52 -1.61
C SER A 11 7.87 -11.79 -2.61
N ASP A 12 7.97 -12.35 -3.82
CA ASP A 12 8.65 -11.70 -4.96
C ASP A 12 7.78 -10.60 -5.61
N GLU A 13 6.60 -10.33 -5.07
CA GLU A 13 5.75 -9.27 -5.58
C GLU A 13 6.39 -7.90 -5.33
N ARG A 14 6.32 -7.04 -6.35
CA ARG A 14 6.84 -5.67 -6.27
C ARG A 14 5.78 -4.65 -5.88
N VAL A 15 4.50 -4.99 -6.02
CA VAL A 15 3.36 -4.12 -5.80
C VAL A 15 2.21 -4.89 -5.16
N LEU A 16 1.61 -4.33 -4.11
CA LEU A 16 0.42 -4.82 -3.45
C LEU A 16 -0.68 -3.76 -3.51
N LYS A 17 -1.82 -4.11 -4.12
CA LYS A 17 -3.00 -3.25 -4.18
C LYS A 17 -3.96 -3.59 -3.05
N PHE A 18 -4.49 -2.57 -2.39
CA PHE A 18 -5.53 -2.72 -1.38
C PHE A 18 -6.89 -2.29 -1.93
N PRO A 19 -7.97 -2.92 -1.45
CA PRO A 19 -9.34 -2.59 -1.82
C PRO A 19 -9.69 -1.11 -1.54
N LYS A 20 -10.69 -0.58 -2.27
CA LYS A 20 -11.18 0.81 -2.11
C LYS A 20 -11.94 1.01 -0.80
N GLU A 21 -12.48 -0.09 -0.26
CA GLU A 21 -13.28 -0.19 0.97
C GLU A 21 -12.48 0.11 2.25
N LEU A 22 -11.19 0.47 2.13
CA LEU A 22 -10.39 0.93 3.25
C LEU A 22 -10.92 2.26 3.81
N SER A 23 -11.29 2.25 5.08
CA SER A 23 -11.60 3.47 5.81
C SER A 23 -10.38 4.39 5.89
N ALA A 24 -10.61 5.69 6.12
CA ALA A 24 -9.53 6.66 6.26
C ALA A 24 -8.51 6.26 7.34
N TYR A 25 -8.98 5.71 8.46
CA TYR A 25 -8.12 5.22 9.53
C TYR A 25 -7.28 4.02 9.07
N GLN A 26 -7.90 3.01 8.45
CA GLN A 26 -7.18 1.82 7.97
C GLN A 26 -6.11 2.18 6.93
N ARG A 27 -6.43 3.10 6.02
CA ARG A 27 -5.51 3.63 5.00
C ARG A 27 -4.31 4.34 5.64
N LYS A 28 -4.56 5.21 6.63
CA LYS A 28 -3.50 5.88 7.40
C LYS A 28 -2.61 4.87 8.13
N GLN A 29 -3.19 3.83 8.75
CA GLN A 29 -2.42 2.78 9.39
C GLN A 29 -1.57 1.99 8.38
N LEU A 30 -2.10 1.67 7.21
CA LEU A 30 -1.35 0.96 6.17
C LEU A 30 -0.17 1.79 5.63
N HIS A 31 -0.37 3.11 5.41
CA HIS A 31 0.73 4.02 5.07
C HIS A 31 1.84 3.98 6.13
N ARG A 32 1.49 4.17 7.41
CA ARG A 32 2.44 4.11 8.52
C ARG A 32 3.18 2.76 8.59
N GLN A 33 2.46 1.66 8.41
CA GLN A 33 3.04 0.32 8.46
C GLN A 33 3.93 0.03 7.25
N ALA A 34 3.61 0.55 6.07
CA ALA A 34 4.46 0.47 4.89
C ALA A 34 5.76 1.26 5.11
N GLU A 35 5.67 2.48 5.63
CA GLU A 35 6.82 3.34 5.95
C GLU A 35 7.78 2.70 6.96
N ILE A 36 7.27 2.13 8.05
CA ILE A 36 8.08 1.40 9.06
C ILE A 36 8.86 0.24 8.44
N ARG A 37 8.34 -0.37 7.36
CA ARG A 37 8.99 -1.47 6.63
C ARG A 37 9.90 -1.00 5.50
N GLY A 38 10.06 0.31 5.33
CA GLY A 38 10.79 0.89 4.22
C GLY A 38 10.10 0.66 2.88
N LEU A 39 8.77 0.51 2.82
CA LEU A 39 8.02 0.39 1.58
C LEU A 39 7.46 1.75 1.13
N LYS A 40 7.26 1.92 -0.17
CA LYS A 40 6.51 3.06 -0.73
C LYS A 40 5.02 2.79 -0.61
N SER A 41 4.23 3.84 -0.40
CA SER A 41 2.77 3.73 -0.39
C SER A 41 2.10 4.97 -0.97
N ILE A 42 1.12 4.78 -1.87
CA ILE A 42 0.40 5.86 -2.56
C ILE A 42 -1.09 5.53 -2.66
N SER A 43 -1.93 6.51 -2.34
CA SER A 43 -3.36 6.43 -2.65
C SER A 43 -3.60 6.93 -4.08
N PHE A 44 -4.25 6.14 -4.92
CA PHE A 44 -4.69 6.51 -6.26
C PHE A 44 -6.21 6.70 -6.30
N GLY A 45 -6.68 7.53 -7.22
CA GLY A 45 -8.10 7.84 -7.39
C GLY A 45 -8.66 8.80 -6.34
N GLU A 46 -9.93 9.19 -6.53
CA GLU A 46 -10.66 10.15 -5.70
C GLU A 46 -12.02 9.58 -5.27
N GLY A 47 -12.59 10.11 -4.19
CA GLY A 47 -13.88 9.69 -3.65
C GLY A 47 -13.98 8.16 -3.45
N ASP A 48 -15.06 7.58 -3.97
CA ASP A 48 -15.32 6.14 -3.90
C ASP A 48 -14.40 5.30 -4.80
N GLY A 49 -13.65 5.93 -5.71
CA GLY A 49 -12.64 5.29 -6.54
C GLY A 49 -11.28 5.18 -5.86
N ARG A 50 -11.12 5.68 -4.62
CA ARG A 50 -9.81 5.80 -3.97
C ARG A 50 -9.30 4.47 -3.42
N PHE A 51 -8.20 3.96 -3.96
CA PHE A 51 -7.53 2.74 -3.48
C PHE A 51 -6.08 3.01 -3.05
N LEU A 52 -5.51 2.12 -2.26
CA LEU A 52 -4.14 2.24 -1.75
C LEU A 52 -3.24 1.22 -2.44
N VAL A 53 -2.05 1.65 -2.83
CA VAL A 53 -1.01 0.77 -3.36
C VAL A 53 0.21 0.87 -2.48
N VAL A 54 0.78 -0.27 -2.12
CA VAL A 54 2.08 -0.42 -1.45
C VAL A 54 3.05 -1.06 -2.43
N MET A 55 4.30 -0.62 -2.46
CA MET A 55 5.29 -1.13 -3.41
C MET A 55 6.70 -1.09 -2.83
N ARG A 56 7.58 -1.90 -3.42
CA ARG A 56 9.02 -1.91 -3.08
C ARG A 56 9.68 -0.58 -3.48
N GLN A 57 10.80 -0.23 -2.85
CA GLN A 57 11.47 1.06 -3.06
C GLN A 57 12.03 1.24 -4.47
N ASP A 58 12.39 0.15 -5.12
CA ASP A 58 12.93 0.11 -6.48
C ASP A 58 11.85 0.25 -7.56
N VAL A 59 10.56 0.25 -7.19
CA VAL A 59 9.46 0.50 -8.13
C VAL A 59 9.44 1.99 -8.50
N VAL A 60 9.56 2.23 -9.80
CA VAL A 60 9.44 3.55 -10.43
C VAL A 60 7.99 3.76 -10.84
N ILE A 61 7.44 4.91 -10.47
CA ILE A 61 6.07 5.30 -10.81
C ILE A 61 6.17 6.41 -11.85
N PHE A 62 5.67 6.14 -13.04
CA PHE A 62 5.43 7.17 -14.05
C PHE A 62 4.12 7.85 -13.68
N ARG A 63 4.19 9.15 -13.39
CA ARG A 63 3.05 9.99 -13.05
C ARG A 63 2.41 10.57 -14.31
#